data_AF-A0A9W9VTV5-F1
#
_entry.id   AF-A0A9W9VTV5-F1
#
_cell.length_a   1.000
_cell.length_b   1.000
_cell.length_c   1.000
_cell.angle_alpha   90.00
_cell.angle_beta   90.00
_cell.angle_gamma   90.00
#
_symmetry.space_group_name_H-M   'P 1'
#
loop_
_entity.id
_entity.type
_entity.pdbx_description
1 polymer ?
#
loop_
_entity_poly.entity_id
_entity_poly.type
_entity_poly.pdbx_seq_one_letter_code
_entity_poly.pdbx_strand_id
1 'polypeptide(L)'
;MSPWKPKVGSGEHSDPKSQRKDPRRRWLFVTGLPVTAGRLYVTAMMFNICALSSGWINIDDQHVTLSTWMAVLQAVSLTVAVSGYIAYLVLMRRYDGRVAVFWISVLGWLIAAALLFSIVGVVVQRHRHLPLQSRPEYTQAFYYGVFAAGLYALVALLLAVYVVGAPRIQLSRRDCRRVQRMNIILRSLCLATVLLVGAAIYRAVEGWSLLDALYFADFTILTIGIGNLVPHTHLGRSLLFPYATAGIITLGLMVSSVLSFTRDMREMKLHLQMAQMCDHWGKSATSEDRESPLPRASQVREMHHIKSQFRNSLYRKELIFFLLAWLVLWFLSAVVFRASEQQQGWSYFLALYFTYTSLTTIGYGDLYPTRSLGKVFFVFWSLLVLPILTNLVMAMGEFLHHVLVFCSTALWKNIVVVASVVYKPCLRFSHREQNHDSRQLPVQNSHSIPSLPDHDMESAGRLTLSASQSTQGDGVPQSLLRLLIVEEMAWLASMLRDSRCTEDLGVTRSRIVSLLHSGEQDVGPLDPAWLMTSSPASHHHHEQMIRSFLDRQHYVEDRNTEVVWMLTFLINKLRADLETDGR
;
A
#
# COMPACT_ATOMS: atom_id res chain seq x y z
N MET A 1 0.15 23.33 59.85
CA MET A 1 1.53 22.81 59.66
C MET A 1 1.44 21.42 59.07
N SER A 2 2.25 21.18 58.04
CA SER A 2 2.45 19.95 57.26
C SER A 2 2.89 18.74 58.11
N PRO A 3 3.18 17.54 57.54
CA PRO A 3 2.55 16.81 56.43
C PRO A 3 2.30 15.32 56.78
N TRP A 4 1.33 14.67 56.12
CA TRP A 4 1.13 13.21 56.19
C TRP A 4 1.95 12.51 55.09
N LYS A 5 2.87 11.61 55.49
CA LYS A 5 3.69 10.76 54.62
C LYS A 5 2.85 9.69 53.91
N PRO A 6 3.17 9.29 52.67
CA PRO A 6 2.57 8.10 52.06
C PRO A 6 3.26 6.82 52.55
N LYS A 7 2.45 5.83 52.94
CA LYS A 7 2.88 4.47 53.28
C LYS A 7 3.44 3.76 52.04
N VAL A 8 4.61 3.16 52.21
CA VAL A 8 5.19 2.15 51.33
C VAL A 8 4.34 0.87 51.47
N GLY A 9 3.65 0.51 50.39
CA GLY A 9 2.93 -0.76 50.25
C GLY A 9 3.81 -1.79 49.56
N SER A 10 4.10 -2.84 50.30
CA SER A 10 4.84 -4.05 49.93
C SER A 10 4.11 -4.89 48.87
N GLY A 11 4.88 -5.35 47.87
CA GLY A 11 4.73 -6.63 47.17
C GLY A 11 3.32 -7.10 46.81
N GLU A 12 2.80 -6.64 45.67
CA GLU A 12 1.75 -7.36 44.94
C GLU A 12 2.36 -8.05 43.72
N HIS A 13 2.26 -9.37 43.70
CA HIS A 13 2.50 -10.20 42.53
C HIS A 13 1.67 -9.68 41.35
N SER A 14 2.34 -9.13 40.34
CA SER A 14 1.72 -8.71 39.09
C SER A 14 1.32 -9.92 38.26
N ASP A 15 0.03 -10.24 38.32
CA ASP A 15 -0.65 -11.24 37.50
C ASP A 15 -0.48 -10.94 35.98
N PRO A 16 0.03 -11.85 35.14
CA PRO A 16 0.43 -11.56 33.75
C PRO A 16 -0.74 -11.45 32.74
N LYS A 17 -1.98 -11.22 33.20
CA LYS A 17 -3.19 -11.29 32.35
C LYS A 17 -4.04 -10.02 32.27
N SER A 18 -3.56 -8.86 32.74
CA SER A 18 -4.20 -7.58 32.38
C SER A 18 -3.61 -7.06 31.06
N GLN A 19 -4.07 -7.65 29.96
CA GLN A 19 -3.77 -7.21 28.60
C GLN A 19 -4.38 -5.81 28.39
N ARG A 20 -3.68 -4.76 28.81
CA ARG A 20 -4.03 -3.35 28.59
C ARG A 20 -4.08 -3.16 27.09
N LYS A 21 -5.28 -3.30 26.49
CA LYS A 21 -5.52 -3.11 25.05
C LYS A 21 -4.94 -1.77 24.64
N ASP A 22 -3.80 -1.81 23.97
CA ASP A 22 -3.00 -0.64 23.63
C ASP A 22 -3.88 0.39 22.90
N PRO A 23 -4.10 1.61 23.46
CA PRO A 23 -4.93 2.64 22.84
C PRO A 23 -4.46 3.00 21.41
N ARG A 24 -3.18 2.74 21.10
CA ARG A 24 -2.57 2.93 19.78
C ARG A 24 -3.06 1.93 18.72
N ARG A 25 -3.58 0.75 19.11
CA ARG A 25 -4.13 -0.24 18.15
C ARG A 25 -5.52 0.12 17.66
N ARG A 26 -6.34 0.77 18.50
CA ARG A 26 -7.65 1.33 18.11
C ARG A 26 -7.49 2.54 17.18
N TRP A 27 -6.41 3.30 17.35
CA TRP A 27 -6.10 4.47 16.54
C TRP A 27 -5.91 4.14 15.05
N LEU A 28 -5.26 3.02 14.73
CA LEU A 28 -4.99 2.59 13.35
C LEU A 28 -6.25 2.40 12.51
N PHE A 29 -7.37 2.07 13.14
CA PHE A 29 -8.65 1.92 12.46
C PHE A 29 -9.33 3.29 12.25
N VAL A 30 -9.15 4.22 13.19
CA VAL A 30 -9.86 5.51 13.21
C VAL A 30 -9.26 6.53 12.23
N THR A 31 -7.96 6.44 11.92
CA THR A 31 -7.27 7.40 11.05
C THR A 31 -7.74 7.38 9.59
N GLY A 32 -8.18 6.22 9.08
CA GLY A 32 -8.68 6.09 7.71
C GLY A 32 -10.14 6.54 7.51
N LEU A 33 -10.92 6.64 8.60
CA LEU A 33 -12.37 6.88 8.53
C LEU A 33 -12.76 8.19 7.85
N PRO A 34 -12.12 9.35 8.11
CA PRO A 34 -12.48 10.60 7.44
C PRO A 34 -12.27 10.52 5.92
N VAL A 35 -11.15 9.95 5.49
CA VAL A 35 -10.83 9.83 4.06
C VAL A 35 -11.84 8.92 3.36
N THR A 36 -12.20 7.79 3.96
CA THR A 36 -13.23 6.89 3.44
C THR A 36 -14.60 7.57 3.43
N ALA A 37 -14.97 8.29 4.48
CA ALA A 37 -16.22 9.04 4.57
C ALA A 37 -16.32 10.11 3.47
N GLY A 38 -15.24 10.86 3.23
CA GLY A 38 -15.18 11.87 2.17
C GLY A 38 -15.40 11.30 0.77
N ARG A 39 -14.90 10.09 0.49
CA ARG A 39 -15.12 9.40 -0.80
C ARG A 39 -16.55 8.90 -0.95
N LEU A 40 -17.08 8.22 0.07
CA LEU A 40 -18.46 7.72 0.07
C LEU A 40 -19.48 8.86 -0.04
N TYR A 41 -19.16 10.01 0.56
CA TYR A 41 -19.96 11.21 0.45
C TYR A 41 -20.12 11.66 -1.01
N VAL A 42 -19.03 11.67 -1.79
CA VAL A 42 -19.09 12.08 -3.21
C VAL A 42 -20.08 11.20 -3.98
N THR A 43 -20.07 9.90 -3.75
CA THR A 43 -21.03 8.96 -4.34
C THR A 43 -22.46 9.25 -3.87
N ALA A 44 -22.66 9.53 -2.57
CA ALA A 44 -23.97 9.90 -2.03
C ALA A 44 -24.53 11.18 -2.68
N MET A 45 -23.67 12.17 -2.91
CA MET A 45 -24.02 13.42 -3.58
C MET A 45 -24.41 13.18 -5.04
N MET A 46 -23.64 12.38 -5.76
CA MET A 46 -23.95 11.97 -7.13
C MET A 46 -25.35 11.32 -7.21
N PHE A 47 -25.65 10.39 -6.31
CA PHE A 47 -26.96 9.73 -6.26
C PHE A 47 -28.10 10.67 -5.87
N ASN A 48 -27.86 11.63 -4.98
CA ASN A 48 -28.86 12.64 -4.63
C ASN A 48 -29.19 13.52 -5.85
N ILE A 49 -28.19 13.89 -6.65
CA ILE A 49 -28.40 14.61 -7.93
C ILE A 49 -29.24 13.76 -8.90
N CYS A 50 -28.95 12.45 -8.98
CA CYS A 50 -29.71 11.52 -9.83
C CYS A 50 -31.17 11.38 -9.38
N ALA A 51 -31.42 11.36 -8.08
CA ALA A 51 -32.75 11.25 -7.50
C ALA A 51 -33.66 12.46 -7.81
N LEU A 52 -33.06 13.64 -8.09
CA LEU A 52 -33.77 14.86 -8.48
C LEU A 52 -34.16 14.88 -9.97
N SER A 53 -33.59 14.00 -10.79
CA SER A 53 -33.72 14.08 -12.26
C SER A 53 -35.06 13.65 -12.83
N SER A 54 -35.81 12.80 -12.13
CA SER A 54 -37.10 12.29 -12.58
C SER A 54 -38.03 11.93 -11.40
N GLY A 55 -39.32 11.77 -11.68
CA GLY A 55 -40.30 11.33 -10.69
C GLY A 55 -40.03 9.92 -10.17
N TRP A 56 -40.51 9.62 -8.96
CA TRP A 56 -40.15 8.40 -8.21
C TRP A 56 -41.06 7.19 -8.45
N ILE A 57 -42.26 7.40 -8.99
CA ILE A 57 -43.23 6.34 -9.30
C ILE A 57 -43.64 6.48 -10.76
N ASN A 58 -43.63 5.37 -11.49
CA ASN A 58 -44.22 5.26 -12.82
C ASN A 58 -45.61 4.62 -12.71
N ILE A 59 -46.61 5.19 -13.38
CA ILE A 59 -47.98 4.66 -13.41
C ILE A 59 -48.32 4.40 -14.88
N ASP A 60 -48.54 3.12 -15.23
CA ASP A 60 -48.98 2.68 -16.57
C ASP A 60 -48.12 3.27 -17.71
N ASP A 61 -46.79 3.17 -17.58
CA ASP A 61 -45.75 3.66 -18.51
C ASP A 61 -45.73 5.18 -18.78
N GLN A 62 -46.60 5.96 -18.13
CA GLN A 62 -46.49 7.41 -18.12
C GLN A 62 -45.57 7.88 -17.00
N HIS A 63 -44.44 8.47 -17.41
CA HIS A 63 -43.48 9.09 -16.50
C HIS A 63 -44.15 10.23 -15.75
N VAL A 64 -44.54 9.97 -14.50
CA VAL A 64 -45.13 10.99 -13.63
C VAL A 64 -44.06 12.05 -13.35
N THR A 65 -44.39 13.30 -13.62
CA THR A 65 -43.50 14.43 -13.36
C THR A 65 -43.27 14.59 -11.86
N LEU A 66 -42.05 15.00 -11.49
CA LEU A 66 -41.66 15.21 -10.11
C LEU A 66 -42.58 16.26 -9.46
N SER A 67 -43.24 15.90 -8.36
CA SER A 67 -44.10 16.85 -7.64
C SER A 67 -43.25 18.00 -7.10
N THR A 68 -43.74 19.23 -7.23
CA THR A 68 -42.99 20.45 -6.89
C THR A 68 -42.46 20.47 -5.46
N TRP A 69 -43.26 20.01 -4.49
CA TRP A 69 -42.83 19.93 -3.09
C TRP A 69 -41.72 18.90 -2.87
N MET A 70 -41.75 17.75 -3.58
CA MET A 70 -40.70 16.74 -3.50
C MET A 70 -39.39 17.29 -4.06
N ALA A 71 -39.46 17.97 -5.20
CA ALA A 71 -38.31 18.60 -5.84
C ALA A 71 -37.65 19.63 -4.92
N VAL A 72 -38.45 20.46 -4.26
CA VAL A 72 -37.96 21.47 -3.30
C VAL A 72 -37.26 20.79 -2.12
N LEU A 73 -37.87 19.78 -1.50
CA LEU A 73 -37.25 19.09 -0.36
C LEU A 73 -35.96 18.34 -0.74
N GLN A 74 -35.89 17.78 -1.95
CA GLN A 74 -34.67 17.16 -2.48
C GLN A 74 -33.57 18.20 -2.73
N ALA A 75 -33.93 19.36 -3.32
CA ALA A 75 -32.99 20.45 -3.51
C ALA A 75 -32.47 21.01 -2.17
N VAL A 76 -33.33 21.11 -1.16
CA VAL A 76 -32.93 21.47 0.21
C VAL A 76 -31.98 20.42 0.80
N SER A 77 -32.28 19.13 0.66
CA SER A 77 -31.38 18.07 1.12
C SER A 77 -30.02 18.14 0.41
N LEU A 78 -30.00 18.35 -0.90
CA LEU A 78 -28.77 18.48 -1.69
C LEU A 78 -27.94 19.70 -1.30
N THR A 79 -28.56 20.86 -1.09
CA THR A 79 -27.85 22.09 -0.69
C THR A 79 -27.26 21.96 0.71
N VAL A 80 -27.99 21.36 1.66
CA VAL A 80 -27.47 21.04 2.99
C VAL A 80 -26.29 20.08 2.87
N ALA A 81 -26.40 19.02 2.08
CA ALA A 81 -25.30 18.08 1.87
C ALA A 81 -24.05 18.78 1.29
N VAL A 82 -24.20 19.54 0.20
CA VAL A 82 -23.11 20.27 -0.48
C VAL A 82 -22.42 21.24 0.48
N SER A 83 -23.18 22.01 1.25
CA SER A 83 -22.64 22.93 2.26
C SER A 83 -21.82 22.18 3.33
N GLY A 84 -22.34 21.05 3.82
CA GLY A 84 -21.64 20.18 4.78
C GLY A 84 -20.33 19.61 4.23
N TYR A 85 -20.28 19.32 2.93
CA TYR A 85 -19.08 18.84 2.25
C TYR A 85 -18.06 19.92 1.98
N ILE A 86 -18.48 21.11 1.57
CA ILE A 86 -17.57 22.26 1.44
C ILE A 86 -16.94 22.56 2.80
N ALA A 87 -17.75 22.58 3.87
CA ALA A 87 -17.26 22.74 5.24
C ALA A 87 -16.26 21.63 5.62
N TYR A 88 -16.57 20.37 5.29
CA TYR A 88 -15.68 19.23 5.51
C TYR A 88 -14.34 19.38 4.77
N LEU A 89 -14.34 19.80 3.49
CA LEU A 89 -13.12 20.02 2.71
C LEU A 89 -12.28 21.18 3.26
N VAL A 90 -12.92 22.28 3.67
CA VAL A 90 -12.24 23.43 4.30
C VAL A 90 -11.60 23.00 5.62
N LEU A 91 -12.30 22.20 6.41
CA LEU A 91 -11.81 21.68 7.68
C LEU A 91 -10.62 20.73 7.50
N MET A 92 -10.69 19.84 6.50
CA MET A 92 -9.58 18.96 6.12
C MET A 92 -8.36 19.76 5.63
N ARG A 93 -8.56 20.93 5.00
CA ARG A 93 -7.46 21.81 4.55
C ARG A 93 -6.84 22.62 5.67
N ARG A 94 -7.64 23.16 6.59
CA ARG A 94 -7.17 24.06 7.68
C ARG A 94 -6.63 23.33 8.91
N TYR A 95 -6.99 22.05 9.09
CA TYR A 95 -6.59 21.16 10.19
C TYR A 95 -6.25 21.88 11.50
N ASP A 96 -7.25 22.53 12.07
CA ASP A 96 -7.05 23.42 13.23
C ASP A 96 -7.21 22.69 14.58
N GLY A 97 -7.22 21.35 14.58
CA GLY A 97 -7.40 20.53 15.79
C GLY A 97 -8.78 20.65 16.47
N ARG A 98 -9.66 21.53 15.98
CA ARG A 98 -11.01 21.75 16.51
C ARG A 98 -11.96 20.66 16.06
N VAL A 99 -11.93 19.52 16.76
CA VAL A 99 -12.84 18.38 16.59
C VAL A 99 -14.32 18.80 16.60
N ALA A 100 -14.64 19.89 17.32
CA ALA A 100 -15.98 20.48 17.38
C ALA A 100 -16.58 20.86 16.01
N VAL A 101 -15.75 21.26 15.03
CA VAL A 101 -16.24 21.69 13.71
C VAL A 101 -16.71 20.50 12.86
N PHE A 102 -16.17 19.29 13.10
CA PHE A 102 -16.63 18.08 12.40
C PHE A 102 -18.07 17.71 12.76
N TRP A 103 -18.56 18.07 13.96
CA TRP A 103 -19.96 17.83 14.34
C TRP A 103 -20.95 18.58 13.45
N ILE A 104 -20.57 19.75 12.92
CA ILE A 104 -21.41 20.53 12.01
C ILE A 104 -21.62 19.75 10.70
N SER A 105 -20.56 19.17 10.14
CA SER A 105 -20.65 18.32 8.93
C SER A 105 -21.45 17.04 9.21
N VAL A 106 -21.25 16.39 10.36
CA VAL A 106 -22.05 15.21 10.77
C VAL A 106 -23.54 15.56 10.83
N LEU A 107 -23.88 16.68 11.48
CA LEU A 107 -25.27 17.12 11.62
C LEU A 107 -25.90 17.44 10.26
N GLY A 108 -25.16 18.14 9.39
CA GLY A 108 -25.62 18.43 8.02
C GLY A 108 -25.97 17.17 7.24
N TRP A 109 -25.14 16.12 7.33
CA TRP A 109 -25.40 14.85 6.64
C TRP A 109 -26.54 14.05 7.27
N LEU A 110 -26.71 14.10 8.60
CA LEU A 110 -27.86 13.50 9.27
C LEU A 110 -29.17 14.18 8.86
N ILE A 111 -29.17 15.52 8.76
CA ILE A 111 -30.34 16.27 8.29
C ILE A 111 -30.66 15.90 6.84
N ALA A 112 -29.66 15.86 5.95
CA ALA A 112 -29.84 15.47 4.55
C ALA A 112 -30.39 14.03 4.42
N ALA A 113 -29.86 13.09 5.21
CA ALA A 113 -30.33 11.71 5.28
C ALA A 113 -31.78 11.63 5.79
N ALA A 114 -32.10 12.34 6.88
CA ALA A 114 -33.44 12.35 7.46
C ALA A 114 -34.48 12.90 6.49
N LEU A 115 -34.16 13.97 5.75
CA LEU A 115 -35.02 14.52 4.70
C LEU A 115 -35.29 13.47 3.60
N LEU A 116 -34.26 12.80 3.09
CA LEU A 116 -34.45 11.78 2.05
C LEU A 116 -35.22 10.56 2.55
N PHE A 117 -34.92 10.04 3.75
CA PHE A 117 -35.70 8.94 4.34
C PHE A 117 -37.16 9.33 4.57
N SER A 118 -37.44 10.58 4.95
CA SER A 118 -38.81 11.09 5.10
C SER A 118 -39.54 11.09 3.76
N ILE A 119 -38.91 11.57 2.68
CA ILE A 119 -39.50 11.56 1.33
C ILE A 119 -39.73 10.11 0.87
N VAL A 120 -38.76 9.21 1.07
CA VAL A 120 -38.91 7.78 0.76
C VAL A 120 -40.10 7.19 1.52
N GLY A 121 -40.23 7.47 2.81
CA GLY A 121 -41.36 7.02 3.63
C GLY A 121 -42.71 7.49 3.08
N VAL A 122 -42.82 8.77 2.74
CA VAL A 122 -44.06 9.35 2.16
C VAL A 122 -44.40 8.70 0.81
N VAL A 123 -43.40 8.46 -0.05
CA VAL A 123 -43.61 7.83 -1.37
C VAL A 123 -44.03 6.37 -1.23
N VAL A 124 -43.41 5.61 -0.34
CA VAL A 124 -43.79 4.22 -0.05
C VAL A 124 -45.20 4.16 0.53
N GLN A 125 -45.57 5.08 1.42
CA GLN A 125 -46.92 5.16 1.96
C GLN A 125 -47.94 5.49 0.86
N ARG A 126 -47.65 6.49 0.01
CA ARG A 126 -48.50 6.84 -1.14
C ARG A 126 -48.70 5.66 -2.08
N HIS A 127 -47.66 4.86 -2.32
CA HIS A 127 -47.73 3.68 -3.17
C HIS A 127 -48.71 2.63 -2.65
N ARG A 128 -48.81 2.44 -1.33
CA ARG A 128 -49.78 1.51 -0.71
C ARG A 128 -51.23 1.95 -0.86
N HIS A 129 -51.47 3.24 -1.07
CA HIS A 129 -52.82 3.82 -1.20
C HIS A 129 -53.29 3.93 -2.66
N LEU A 130 -52.48 3.52 -3.64
CA LEU A 130 -52.89 3.48 -5.05
C LEU A 130 -53.88 2.33 -5.30
N PRO A 131 -54.92 2.52 -6.13
CA PRO A 131 -55.89 1.48 -6.44
C PRO A 131 -55.22 0.28 -7.13
N LEU A 132 -55.64 -0.93 -6.74
CA LEU A 132 -55.10 -2.24 -7.17
C LEU A 132 -55.07 -2.48 -8.70
N GLN A 133 -55.69 -1.61 -9.48
CA GLN A 133 -55.85 -1.75 -10.93
C GLN A 133 -54.64 -1.21 -11.72
N SER A 134 -53.90 -0.24 -11.17
CA SER A 134 -52.64 0.24 -11.75
C SER A 134 -51.48 -0.63 -11.26
N ARG A 135 -50.46 -0.87 -12.11
CA ARG A 135 -49.20 -1.53 -11.70
C ARG A 135 -48.12 -0.47 -11.45
N PRO A 136 -48.11 0.23 -10.29
CA PRO A 136 -47.09 1.21 -10.03
C PRO A 136 -45.72 0.52 -9.91
N GLU A 137 -44.74 0.97 -10.68
CA GLU A 137 -43.35 0.53 -10.57
C GLU A 137 -42.47 1.68 -10.06
N TYR A 138 -41.51 1.36 -9.18
CA TYR A 138 -40.54 2.35 -8.70
C TYR A 138 -39.51 2.66 -9.79
N THR A 139 -39.25 3.95 -10.01
CA THR A 139 -38.28 4.40 -11.01
C THR A 139 -36.85 4.28 -10.48
N GLN A 140 -35.86 4.39 -11.37
CA GLN A 140 -34.45 4.43 -10.98
C GLN A 140 -34.14 5.60 -10.00
N ALA A 141 -34.79 6.75 -10.15
CA ALA A 141 -34.60 7.92 -9.28
C ALA A 141 -34.98 7.63 -7.82
N PHE A 142 -36.03 6.85 -7.59
CA PHE A 142 -36.42 6.40 -6.25
C PHE A 142 -35.28 5.61 -5.59
N TYR A 143 -34.74 4.62 -6.29
CA TYR A 143 -33.63 3.81 -5.76
C TYR A 143 -32.37 4.63 -5.52
N TYR A 144 -32.01 5.54 -6.43
CA TYR A 144 -30.90 6.48 -6.19
C TYR A 144 -31.11 7.31 -4.92
N GLY A 145 -32.34 7.76 -4.64
CA GLY A 145 -32.71 8.45 -3.41
C GLY A 145 -32.51 7.60 -2.16
N VAL A 146 -32.90 6.32 -2.21
CA VAL A 146 -32.70 5.35 -1.10
C VAL A 146 -31.21 5.09 -0.85
N PHE A 147 -30.42 4.84 -1.89
CA PHE A 147 -28.97 4.65 -1.76
C PHE A 147 -28.28 5.91 -1.26
N ALA A 148 -28.67 7.10 -1.72
CA ALA A 148 -28.15 8.37 -1.23
C ALA A 148 -28.43 8.56 0.27
N ALA A 149 -29.66 8.30 0.72
CA ALA A 149 -30.04 8.40 2.14
C ALA A 149 -29.23 7.44 3.02
N GLY A 150 -29.10 6.19 2.59
CA GLY A 150 -28.28 5.18 3.28
C GLY A 150 -26.80 5.56 3.35
N LEU A 151 -26.26 6.09 2.25
CA LEU A 151 -24.87 6.55 2.22
C LEU A 151 -24.64 7.78 3.09
N TYR A 152 -25.53 8.77 3.11
CA TYR A 152 -25.40 9.91 4.03
C TYR A 152 -25.41 9.48 5.49
N ALA A 153 -26.30 8.54 5.86
CA ALA A 153 -26.33 7.97 7.20
C ALA A 153 -25.04 7.21 7.54
N LEU A 154 -24.52 6.40 6.61
CA LEU A 154 -23.26 5.68 6.79
C LEU A 154 -22.07 6.64 6.95
N VAL A 155 -21.99 7.67 6.11
CA VAL A 155 -20.94 8.69 6.16
C VAL A 155 -20.99 9.46 7.47
N ALA A 156 -22.18 9.86 7.93
CA ALA A 156 -22.38 10.50 9.22
C ALA A 156 -21.93 9.60 10.39
N LEU A 157 -22.24 8.30 10.33
CA LEU A 157 -21.80 7.32 11.33
C LEU A 157 -20.27 7.18 11.35
N LEU A 158 -19.62 7.01 10.19
CA LEU A 158 -18.17 6.88 10.09
C LEU A 158 -17.46 8.12 10.64
N LEU A 159 -17.98 9.32 10.33
CA LEU A 159 -17.41 10.56 10.83
C LEU A 159 -17.70 10.75 12.33
N ALA A 160 -18.88 10.40 12.83
CA ALA A 160 -19.18 10.45 14.26
C ALA A 160 -18.24 9.54 15.08
N VAL A 161 -17.96 8.33 14.60
CA VAL A 161 -16.99 7.40 15.22
C VAL A 161 -15.59 8.05 15.26
N TYR A 162 -15.19 8.73 14.19
CA TYR A 162 -13.92 9.47 14.17
C TYR A 162 -13.87 10.58 15.21
N VAL A 163 -14.93 11.41 15.26
CA VAL A 163 -15.02 12.58 16.14
C VAL A 163 -15.03 12.18 17.62
N VAL A 164 -15.71 11.08 17.97
CA VAL A 164 -15.69 10.52 19.34
C VAL A 164 -14.33 9.88 19.67
N GLY A 165 -13.68 9.27 18.68
CA GLY A 165 -12.38 8.62 18.85
C GLY A 165 -11.20 9.59 18.95
N ALA A 166 -11.27 10.75 18.30
CA ALA A 166 -10.14 11.67 18.13
C ALA A 166 -9.59 12.32 19.43
N PRO A 167 -10.42 12.83 20.38
CA PRO A 167 -9.92 13.55 21.57
C PRO A 167 -9.11 12.67 22.53
N ARG A 168 -9.23 11.34 22.42
CA ARG A 168 -8.56 10.38 23.31
C ARG A 168 -7.14 10.06 22.86
N ILE A 169 -6.64 10.67 21.79
CA ILE A 169 -5.41 10.25 21.13
C ILE A 169 -4.56 11.48 20.77
N GLN A 170 -3.46 11.68 21.49
CA GLN A 170 -2.47 12.73 21.19
C GLN A 170 -1.70 12.37 19.93
N LEU A 171 -2.00 13.09 18.85
CA LEU A 171 -1.43 12.94 17.52
C LEU A 171 -0.40 14.02 17.24
N SER A 172 0.72 13.63 16.62
CA SER A 172 1.62 14.59 15.99
C SER A 172 0.96 15.16 14.73
N ARG A 173 1.00 16.48 14.55
CA ARG A 173 0.41 17.20 13.41
C ARG A 173 0.97 16.76 12.04
N ARG A 174 2.10 16.05 12.01
CA ARG A 174 2.72 15.54 10.77
C ARG A 174 2.07 14.23 10.31
N ASP A 175 1.75 13.33 11.24
CA ASP A 175 1.17 12.01 10.93
C ASP A 175 -0.27 12.14 10.39
N CYS A 176 -1.05 13.08 10.94
CA CYS A 176 -2.38 13.39 10.41
C CYS A 176 -2.32 13.94 8.97
N ARG A 177 -1.33 14.81 8.67
CA ARG A 177 -1.15 15.33 7.31
C ARG A 177 -0.78 14.26 6.29
N ARG A 178 -0.03 13.23 6.70
CA ARG A 178 0.38 12.11 5.83
C ARG A 178 -0.82 11.24 5.44
N VAL A 179 -1.76 10.99 6.35
CA VAL A 179 -2.99 10.21 6.08
C VAL A 179 -4.05 11.02 5.33
N GLN A 180 -4.13 12.31 5.60
CA GLN A 180 -5.17 13.19 5.08
C GLN A 180 -4.82 13.85 3.74
N ARG A 181 -4.13 13.13 2.83
CA ARG A 181 -3.92 13.66 1.47
C ARG A 181 -5.28 13.87 0.79
N MET A 182 -5.70 15.13 0.65
CA MET A 182 -6.96 15.53 -0.02
C MET A 182 -7.06 15.01 -1.46
N ASN A 183 -5.95 14.61 -2.07
CA ASN A 183 -5.87 14.14 -3.45
C ASN A 183 -6.85 12.99 -3.74
N ILE A 184 -7.07 12.05 -2.81
CA ILE A 184 -8.00 10.94 -3.05
C ILE A 184 -9.46 11.40 -3.08
N ILE A 185 -9.80 12.37 -2.23
CA ILE A 185 -11.15 12.94 -2.16
C ILE A 185 -11.40 13.77 -3.43
N LEU A 186 -10.45 14.61 -3.82
CA LEU A 186 -10.54 15.41 -5.04
C LEU A 186 -10.58 14.55 -6.31
N ARG A 187 -9.81 13.46 -6.37
CA ARG A 187 -9.85 12.50 -7.49
C ARG A 187 -11.18 11.75 -7.54
N SER A 188 -11.76 11.38 -6.39
CA SER A 188 -13.10 10.80 -6.35
C SER A 188 -14.18 11.78 -6.81
N LEU A 189 -14.06 13.07 -6.45
CA LEU A 189 -14.93 14.13 -6.95
C LEU A 189 -14.81 14.30 -8.46
N CYS A 190 -13.58 14.31 -8.99
CA CYS A 190 -13.33 14.36 -10.43
C CYS A 190 -14.02 13.20 -11.17
N LEU A 191 -13.87 11.97 -10.67
CA LEU A 191 -14.53 10.80 -11.26
C LEU A 191 -16.06 10.93 -11.28
N ALA A 192 -16.67 11.35 -10.17
CA ALA A 192 -18.12 11.57 -10.12
C ALA A 192 -18.58 12.70 -11.06
N THR A 193 -17.80 13.77 -11.18
CA THR A 193 -18.08 14.85 -12.15
C THR A 193 -18.01 14.34 -13.57
N VAL A 194 -16.99 13.56 -13.94
CA VAL A 194 -16.87 13.00 -15.29
C VAL A 194 -18.05 12.08 -15.61
N LEU A 195 -18.49 11.25 -14.66
CA LEU A 195 -19.68 10.39 -14.81
C LEU A 195 -20.96 11.21 -15.06
N LEU A 196 -21.20 12.25 -14.25
CA LEU A 196 -22.38 13.12 -14.39
C LEU A 196 -22.35 13.96 -15.68
N VAL A 197 -21.18 14.49 -16.05
CA VAL A 197 -20.99 15.25 -17.29
C VAL A 197 -21.21 14.33 -18.50
N GLY A 198 -20.65 13.12 -18.48
CA GLY A 198 -20.89 12.10 -19.51
C GLY A 198 -22.37 11.78 -19.64
N ALA A 199 -23.05 11.53 -18.52
CA ALA A 199 -24.49 11.28 -18.50
C ALA A 199 -25.30 12.45 -19.10
N ALA A 200 -24.94 13.69 -18.77
CA ALA A 200 -25.60 14.89 -19.29
C ALA A 200 -25.38 15.07 -20.81
N ILE A 201 -24.16 14.80 -21.30
CA ILE A 201 -23.83 14.86 -22.73
C ILE A 201 -24.64 13.80 -23.49
N TYR A 202 -24.59 12.53 -23.08
CA TYR A 202 -25.27 11.45 -23.80
C TYR A 202 -26.79 11.52 -23.68
N ARG A 203 -27.32 12.08 -22.59
CA ARG A 203 -28.74 12.46 -22.50
C ARG A 203 -29.13 13.45 -23.61
N ALA A 204 -28.32 14.50 -23.82
CA ALA A 204 -28.63 15.53 -24.80
C ALA A 204 -28.47 15.04 -26.25
N VAL A 205 -27.50 14.16 -26.50
CA VAL A 205 -27.14 13.69 -27.84
C VAL A 205 -27.98 12.50 -28.31
N GLU A 206 -28.17 11.50 -27.45
CA GLU A 206 -28.86 10.24 -27.80
C GLU A 206 -30.32 10.22 -27.32
N GLY A 207 -30.76 11.25 -26.58
CA GLY A 207 -32.13 11.32 -26.04
C GLY A 207 -32.40 10.34 -24.90
N TRP A 208 -31.38 9.72 -24.32
CA TRP A 208 -31.54 8.77 -23.22
C TRP A 208 -32.01 9.45 -21.93
N SER A 209 -32.64 8.67 -21.04
CA SER A 209 -32.88 9.13 -19.68
C SER A 209 -31.54 9.46 -19.00
N LEU A 210 -31.51 10.46 -18.10
CA LEU A 210 -30.26 10.85 -17.42
C LEU A 210 -29.63 9.65 -16.68
N LEU A 211 -30.49 8.77 -16.16
CA LEU A 211 -30.12 7.65 -15.31
C LEU A 211 -29.60 6.47 -16.12
N ASP A 212 -30.18 6.20 -17.30
CA ASP A 212 -29.63 5.23 -18.25
C ASP A 212 -28.33 5.73 -18.87
N ALA A 213 -28.22 7.04 -19.15
CA ALA A 213 -26.98 7.66 -19.61
C ALA A 213 -25.87 7.61 -18.55
N LEU A 214 -26.22 7.70 -17.26
CA LEU A 214 -25.28 7.50 -16.16
C LEU A 214 -24.84 6.03 -16.06
N TYR A 215 -25.76 5.08 -16.21
CA TYR A 215 -25.44 3.66 -16.26
C TYR A 215 -24.47 3.34 -17.40
N PHE A 216 -24.69 3.93 -18.59
CA PHE A 216 -23.77 3.87 -19.72
C PHE A 216 -22.40 4.48 -19.42
N ALA A 217 -22.38 5.70 -18.86
CA ALA A 217 -21.17 6.40 -18.46
C ALA A 217 -20.33 5.57 -17.48
N ASP A 218 -20.99 4.92 -16.51
CA ASP A 218 -20.35 4.09 -15.50
C ASP A 218 -19.64 2.87 -16.11
N PHE A 219 -20.35 1.99 -16.83
CA PHE A 219 -19.72 0.79 -17.37
C PHE A 219 -18.69 1.09 -18.47
N THR A 220 -18.80 2.25 -19.12
CA THR A 220 -17.82 2.74 -20.12
C THR A 220 -16.52 3.18 -19.45
N ILE A 221 -16.61 4.02 -18.41
CA ILE A 221 -15.43 4.50 -17.69
C ILE A 221 -14.75 3.39 -16.90
N LEU A 222 -15.53 2.47 -16.32
CA LEU A 222 -15.03 1.29 -15.62
C LEU A 222 -14.48 0.20 -16.55
N THR A 223 -14.45 0.46 -17.86
CA THR A 223 -13.94 -0.47 -18.89
C THR A 223 -14.62 -1.84 -18.87
N ILE A 224 -15.88 -1.90 -18.41
CA ILE A 224 -16.67 -3.14 -18.40
C ILE A 224 -17.27 -3.37 -19.78
N GLY A 225 -17.89 -2.35 -20.38
CA GLY A 225 -18.34 -2.41 -21.77
C GLY A 225 -19.50 -3.38 -22.07
N ILE A 226 -20.53 -3.44 -21.22
CA ILE A 226 -21.70 -4.34 -21.37
C ILE A 226 -22.36 -4.23 -22.76
N GLY A 227 -22.35 -3.05 -23.38
CA GLY A 227 -22.79 -2.87 -24.77
C GLY A 227 -24.31 -2.90 -24.99
N ASN A 228 -25.12 -2.92 -23.92
CA ASN A 228 -26.58 -2.86 -24.04
C ASN A 228 -27.10 -1.44 -24.37
N LEU A 229 -26.35 -0.41 -23.99
CA LEU A 229 -26.54 0.98 -24.42
C LEU A 229 -25.30 1.40 -25.19
N VAL A 230 -25.47 1.83 -26.44
CA VAL A 230 -24.37 2.26 -27.31
C VAL A 230 -24.81 3.47 -28.13
N PRO A 231 -23.93 4.47 -28.34
CA PRO A 231 -24.29 5.64 -29.14
C PRO A 231 -24.53 5.24 -30.60
N HIS A 232 -25.71 5.61 -31.10
CA HIS A 232 -26.08 5.35 -32.49
C HIS A 232 -25.82 6.57 -33.38
N THR A 233 -25.81 7.78 -32.80
CA THR A 233 -25.56 9.00 -33.56
C THR A 233 -24.08 9.13 -33.94
N HIS A 234 -23.81 9.73 -35.10
CA HIS A 234 -22.43 10.04 -35.52
C HIS A 234 -21.72 10.91 -34.47
N LEU A 235 -22.41 11.93 -33.95
CA LEU A 235 -21.88 12.83 -32.92
C LEU A 235 -21.60 12.08 -31.61
N GLY A 236 -22.50 11.21 -31.15
CA GLY A 236 -22.32 10.41 -29.94
C GLY A 236 -21.13 9.43 -30.03
N ARG A 237 -20.92 8.83 -31.21
CA ARG A 237 -19.74 7.99 -31.50
C ARG A 237 -18.45 8.81 -31.55
N SER A 238 -18.47 10.00 -32.15
CA SER A 238 -17.30 10.89 -32.16
C SER A 238 -16.94 11.41 -30.76
N LEU A 239 -17.93 11.74 -29.93
CA LEU A 239 -17.71 12.16 -28.54
C LEU A 239 -17.21 11.03 -27.63
N LEU A 240 -17.46 9.77 -28.00
CA LEU A 240 -17.00 8.61 -27.23
C LEU A 240 -15.48 8.56 -27.12
N PHE A 241 -14.75 8.91 -28.18
CA PHE A 241 -13.28 8.87 -28.17
C PHE A 241 -12.67 9.78 -27.07
N PRO A 242 -12.89 11.11 -27.07
CA PRO A 242 -12.34 11.97 -26.03
C PRO A 242 -12.92 11.67 -24.64
N TYR A 243 -14.21 11.31 -24.55
CA TYR A 243 -14.86 10.98 -23.30
C TYR A 243 -14.26 9.74 -22.62
N ALA A 244 -14.13 8.64 -23.37
CA ALA A 244 -13.56 7.40 -22.86
C ALA A 244 -12.09 7.58 -22.47
N THR A 245 -11.30 8.31 -23.27
CA THR A 245 -9.90 8.61 -22.92
C THR A 245 -9.79 9.41 -21.63
N ALA A 246 -10.55 10.51 -21.49
CA ALA A 246 -10.54 11.33 -20.27
C ALA A 246 -11.06 10.54 -19.05
N GLY A 247 -12.08 9.70 -19.25
CA GLY A 247 -12.64 8.81 -18.23
C GLY A 247 -11.63 7.78 -17.72
N ILE A 248 -10.98 7.05 -18.63
CA ILE A 248 -9.97 6.03 -18.28
C ILE A 248 -8.76 6.66 -17.59
N ILE A 249 -8.31 7.85 -18.04
CA ILE A 249 -7.25 8.60 -17.34
C ILE A 249 -7.68 8.94 -15.91
N THR A 250 -8.91 9.44 -15.74
CA THR A 250 -9.46 9.77 -14.41
C THR A 250 -9.58 8.53 -13.52
N LEU A 251 -9.99 7.40 -14.09
CA LEU A 251 -10.02 6.11 -13.41
C LEU A 251 -8.60 5.69 -12.98
N GLY A 252 -7.61 5.78 -13.86
CA GLY A 252 -6.21 5.45 -13.54
C GLY A 252 -5.64 6.32 -12.40
N LEU A 253 -5.97 7.62 -12.39
CA LEU A 253 -5.60 8.52 -11.29
C LEU A 253 -6.28 8.13 -9.97
N MET A 254 -7.53 7.69 -10.04
CA MET A 254 -8.28 7.19 -8.87
C MET A 254 -7.65 5.90 -8.33
N VAL A 255 -7.36 4.93 -9.20
CA VAL A 255 -6.66 3.68 -8.86
C VAL A 255 -5.32 3.99 -8.19
N SER A 256 -4.48 4.83 -8.80
CA SER A 256 -3.20 5.27 -8.23
C SER A 256 -3.37 5.91 -6.84
N SER A 257 -4.43 6.70 -6.65
CA SER A 257 -4.72 7.33 -5.36
C SER A 257 -5.13 6.35 -4.28
N VAL A 258 -5.90 5.31 -4.63
CA VAL A 258 -6.26 4.24 -3.69
C VAL A 258 -5.01 3.47 -3.29
N LEU A 259 -4.18 3.09 -4.26
CA LEU A 259 -2.93 2.38 -4.02
C LEU A 259 -1.99 3.20 -3.11
N SER A 260 -1.84 4.50 -3.37
CA SER A 260 -1.01 5.38 -2.55
C SER A 260 -1.54 5.49 -1.12
N PHE A 261 -2.86 5.59 -0.95
CA PHE A 261 -3.47 5.67 0.38
C PHE A 261 -3.25 4.40 1.19
N THR A 262 -3.43 3.22 0.59
CA THR A 262 -3.17 1.93 1.26
C THR A 262 -1.70 1.78 1.64
N ARG A 263 -0.78 2.18 0.76
CA ARG A 263 0.67 2.19 1.05
C ARG A 263 1.03 3.14 2.19
N ASP A 264 0.53 4.36 2.16
CA ASP A 264 0.74 5.35 3.22
C ASP A 264 0.22 4.84 4.58
N MET A 265 -0.95 4.21 4.57
CA MET A 265 -1.54 3.60 5.76
C MET A 265 -0.64 2.49 6.30
N ARG A 266 -0.09 1.64 5.41
CA ARG A 266 0.83 0.55 5.75
C ARG A 266 2.14 1.07 6.35
N GLU A 267 2.75 2.06 5.71
CA GLU A 267 3.98 2.71 6.18
C GLU A 267 3.78 3.37 7.55
N MET A 268 2.64 4.02 7.75
CA MET A 268 2.30 4.60 9.04
C MET A 268 2.15 3.55 10.13
N LYS A 269 1.52 2.38 9.85
CA LYS A 269 1.45 1.29 10.85
C LYS A 269 2.85 0.83 11.24
N LEU A 270 3.74 0.71 10.25
CA LEU A 270 5.12 0.30 10.46
C LEU A 270 5.88 1.35 11.30
N HIS A 271 5.81 2.63 10.94
CA HIS A 271 6.49 3.71 11.66
C HIS A 271 6.10 3.77 13.13
N LEU A 272 4.83 3.55 13.46
CA LEU A 272 4.38 3.58 14.84
C LEU A 272 4.87 2.40 15.66
N GLN A 273 4.92 1.22 15.05
CA GLN A 273 5.52 0.07 15.71
C GLN A 273 7.01 0.26 15.92
N MET A 274 7.72 0.81 14.93
CA MET A 274 9.14 1.13 15.06
C MET A 274 9.36 2.20 16.14
N ALA A 275 8.53 3.24 16.19
CA ALA A 275 8.60 4.26 17.24
C ALA A 275 8.31 3.70 18.64
N GLN A 276 7.37 2.75 18.76
CA GLN A 276 7.11 2.04 20.02
C GLN A 276 8.33 1.24 20.48
N MET A 277 9.05 0.61 19.55
CA MET A 277 10.25 -0.16 19.85
C MET A 277 11.41 0.75 20.27
N CYS A 278 11.64 1.85 19.55
CA CYS A 278 12.66 2.82 19.94
C CYS A 278 12.38 3.42 21.32
N ASP A 279 11.11 3.72 21.66
CA ASP A 279 10.73 4.18 23.00
C ASP A 279 10.97 3.10 24.07
N HIS A 280 10.75 1.82 23.73
CA HIS A 280 11.06 0.71 24.62
C HIS A 280 12.58 0.56 24.84
N TRP A 281 13.37 0.63 23.77
CA TRP A 281 14.83 0.61 23.86
C TRP A 281 15.37 1.79 24.64
N GLY A 282 14.85 3.00 24.45
CA GLY A 282 15.25 4.18 25.22
C GLY A 282 15.00 4.03 26.73
N LYS A 283 13.92 3.32 27.12
CA LYS A 283 13.63 3.02 28.54
C LYS A 283 14.52 1.93 29.11
N SER A 284 14.92 0.96 28.29
CA SER A 284 15.76 -0.18 28.69
C SER A 284 17.27 0.07 28.48
N ALA A 285 17.67 1.23 27.93
CA ALA A 285 19.05 1.58 27.62
C ALA A 285 19.91 1.79 28.88
N THR A 286 21.10 1.18 28.93
CA THR A 286 22.10 1.40 29.98
C THR A 286 22.75 2.79 29.87
N SER A 287 23.55 3.20 30.86
CA SER A 287 24.30 4.47 30.79
C SER A 287 25.26 4.52 29.59
N GLU A 288 25.94 3.41 29.29
CA GLU A 288 26.80 3.26 28.11
C GLU A 288 26.02 3.38 26.78
N ASP A 289 24.81 2.83 26.73
CA ASP A 289 23.93 2.94 25.56
C ASP A 289 23.57 4.39 25.24
N ARG A 290 23.47 5.24 26.26
CA ARG A 290 23.10 6.67 26.12
C ARG A 290 24.25 7.55 25.64
N GLU A 291 25.49 7.15 25.86
CA GLU A 291 26.69 7.89 25.43
C GLU A 291 27.09 7.57 23.98
N SER A 292 26.69 6.39 23.47
CA SER A 292 26.97 6.00 22.09
C SER A 292 26.17 6.82 21.06
N PRO A 293 26.80 7.38 20.01
CA PRO A 293 26.10 8.18 18.99
C PRO A 293 25.29 7.34 17.99
N LEU A 294 25.49 6.01 17.96
CA LEU A 294 24.88 5.10 17.00
C LEU A 294 24.20 3.91 17.69
N PRO A 295 23.04 3.44 17.20
CA PRO A 295 22.36 2.26 17.74
C PRO A 295 23.21 0.99 17.57
N ARG A 296 23.16 0.08 18.55
CA ARG A 296 23.91 -1.19 18.51
C ARG A 296 23.51 -2.04 17.31
N ALA A 297 24.46 -2.81 16.75
CA ALA A 297 24.20 -3.71 15.63
C ALA A 297 23.10 -4.75 15.93
N SER A 298 22.95 -5.17 17.19
CA SER A 298 21.85 -6.03 17.65
C SER A 298 20.48 -5.36 17.51
N GLN A 299 20.37 -4.09 17.91
CA GLN A 299 19.15 -3.28 17.77
C GLN A 299 18.79 -3.08 16.29
N VAL A 300 19.79 -2.78 15.44
CA VAL A 300 19.57 -2.63 13.99
C VAL A 300 19.10 -3.95 13.35
N ARG A 301 19.69 -5.09 13.73
CA ARG A 301 19.29 -6.42 13.26
C ARG A 301 17.86 -6.77 13.70
N GLU A 302 17.54 -6.49 14.97
CA GLU A 302 16.19 -6.69 15.51
C GLU A 302 15.17 -5.82 14.76
N MET A 303 15.50 -4.55 14.50
CA MET A 303 14.67 -3.64 13.72
C MET A 303 14.38 -4.17 12.31
N HIS A 304 15.41 -4.65 11.60
CA HIS A 304 15.25 -5.24 10.27
C HIS A 304 14.41 -6.52 10.29
N HIS A 305 14.66 -7.39 11.27
CA HIS A 305 13.93 -8.64 11.41
C HIS A 305 12.43 -8.35 11.66
N ILE A 306 12.13 -7.42 12.57
CA ILE A 306 10.76 -7.00 12.85
C ILE A 306 10.12 -6.30 11.64
N LYS A 307 10.84 -5.39 10.95
CA LYS A 307 10.35 -4.72 9.73
C LYS A 307 9.94 -5.75 8.68
N SER A 308 10.76 -6.77 8.45
CA SER A 308 10.46 -7.83 7.48
C SER A 308 9.31 -8.74 7.92
N GLN A 309 9.27 -9.16 9.18
CA GLN A 309 8.18 -9.96 9.73
C GLN A 309 6.84 -9.21 9.73
N PHE A 310 6.84 -7.94 10.14
CA PHE A 310 5.64 -7.11 10.15
C PHE A 310 5.11 -6.90 8.75
N ARG A 311 6.00 -6.57 7.81
CA ARG A 311 5.66 -6.41 6.40
C ARG A 311 4.98 -7.68 5.87
N ASN A 312 5.59 -8.85 6.04
CA ASN A 312 5.00 -10.12 5.61
C ASN A 312 3.67 -10.45 6.31
N SER A 313 3.57 -10.17 7.63
CA SER A 313 2.35 -10.41 8.40
C SER A 313 1.20 -9.51 7.98
N LEU A 314 1.47 -8.22 7.76
CA LEU A 314 0.49 -7.27 7.27
C LEU A 314 0.03 -7.64 5.86
N TYR A 315 0.95 -7.96 4.97
CA TYR A 315 0.62 -8.34 3.60
C TYR A 315 -0.32 -9.54 3.53
N ARG A 316 -0.03 -10.60 4.28
CA ARG A 316 -0.90 -11.79 4.33
C ARG A 316 -2.28 -11.44 4.89
N LYS A 317 -2.35 -10.65 5.96
CA LYS A 317 -3.63 -10.23 6.56
C LYS A 317 -4.45 -9.33 5.62
N GLU A 318 -3.80 -8.39 4.95
CA GLU A 318 -4.44 -7.48 3.99
C GLU A 318 -4.91 -8.22 2.74
N LEU A 319 -4.10 -9.14 2.21
CA LEU A 319 -4.50 -10.02 1.10
C LEU A 319 -5.75 -10.84 1.46
N ILE A 320 -5.76 -11.50 2.62
CA ILE A 320 -6.91 -12.28 3.09
C ILE A 320 -8.13 -11.38 3.26
N PHE A 321 -7.94 -10.17 3.82
CA PHE A 321 -9.03 -9.21 4.02
C PHE A 321 -9.65 -8.76 2.69
N PHE A 322 -8.84 -8.33 1.71
CA PHE A 322 -9.35 -7.87 0.42
C PHE A 322 -9.90 -9.01 -0.43
N LEU A 323 -9.31 -10.22 -0.35
CA LEU A 323 -9.84 -11.41 -1.01
C LEU A 323 -11.21 -11.79 -0.44
N LEU A 324 -11.35 -11.81 0.89
CA LEU A 324 -12.64 -12.08 1.53
C LEU A 324 -13.66 -11.01 1.17
N ALA A 325 -13.27 -9.73 1.19
CA ALA A 325 -14.15 -8.63 0.81
C ALA A 325 -14.61 -8.77 -0.66
N TRP A 326 -13.71 -9.15 -1.57
CA TRP A 326 -14.04 -9.40 -2.98
C TRP A 326 -14.98 -10.59 -3.15
N LEU A 327 -14.75 -11.71 -2.45
CA LEU A 327 -15.63 -12.88 -2.48
C LEU A 327 -17.02 -12.54 -1.92
N VAL A 328 -17.09 -11.87 -0.77
CA VAL A 328 -18.37 -11.42 -0.19
C VAL A 328 -19.10 -10.51 -1.16
N LEU A 329 -18.40 -9.57 -1.78
CA LEU A 329 -18.99 -8.66 -2.75
C LEU A 329 -19.51 -9.38 -4.00
N TRP A 330 -18.84 -10.45 -4.45
CA TRP A 330 -19.25 -11.27 -5.58
C TRP A 330 -20.48 -12.13 -5.27
N PHE A 331 -20.43 -12.92 -4.18
CA PHE A 331 -21.55 -13.80 -3.83
C PHE A 331 -22.78 -13.02 -3.36
N LEU A 332 -22.60 -11.95 -2.58
CA LEU A 332 -23.72 -11.16 -2.09
C LEU A 332 -24.39 -10.37 -3.23
N SER A 333 -23.62 -9.83 -4.18
CA SER A 333 -24.22 -9.13 -5.32
C SER A 333 -25.02 -10.07 -6.21
N ALA A 334 -24.58 -11.32 -6.40
CA ALA A 334 -25.33 -12.32 -7.16
C ALA A 334 -26.72 -12.61 -6.54
N VAL A 335 -26.85 -12.56 -5.21
CA VAL A 335 -28.16 -12.68 -4.54
C VAL A 335 -29.06 -11.49 -4.90
N VAL A 336 -28.52 -10.27 -4.87
CA VAL A 336 -29.28 -9.06 -5.20
C VAL A 336 -29.71 -9.03 -6.66
N PHE A 337 -28.80 -9.37 -7.59
CA PHE A 337 -29.13 -9.42 -9.02
C PHE A 337 -30.13 -10.52 -9.36
N ARG A 338 -30.02 -11.71 -8.73
CA ARG A 338 -31.04 -12.76 -8.87
C ARG A 338 -32.41 -12.27 -8.39
N ALA A 339 -32.47 -11.56 -7.26
CA ALA A 339 -33.72 -11.03 -6.73
C ALA A 339 -34.31 -9.91 -7.62
N SER A 340 -33.46 -9.05 -8.18
CA SER A 340 -33.86 -7.98 -9.11
C SER A 340 -34.39 -8.53 -10.42
N GLU A 341 -33.64 -9.43 -11.06
CA GLU A 341 -33.91 -9.92 -12.43
C GLU A 341 -34.65 -11.26 -12.43
N GLN A 342 -35.38 -11.60 -11.36
CA GLN A 342 -36.13 -12.86 -11.28
C GLN A 342 -37.15 -13.00 -12.42
N GLN A 343 -37.73 -11.90 -12.90
CA GLN A 343 -38.67 -11.92 -14.02
C GLN A 343 -38.02 -12.23 -15.36
N GLN A 344 -36.71 -12.02 -15.50
CA GLN A 344 -35.95 -12.48 -16.66
C GLN A 344 -35.53 -13.95 -16.56
N GLY A 345 -35.90 -14.64 -15.48
CA GLY A 345 -35.53 -16.04 -15.26
C GLY A 345 -34.07 -16.23 -14.85
N TRP A 346 -33.40 -15.20 -14.30
CA TRP A 346 -32.01 -15.34 -13.85
C TRP A 346 -31.91 -16.37 -12.73
N SER A 347 -31.19 -17.46 -12.99
CA SER A 347 -30.76 -18.39 -11.95
C SER A 347 -29.65 -17.76 -11.11
N TYR A 348 -29.42 -18.27 -9.90
CA TYR A 348 -28.32 -17.78 -9.07
C TYR A 348 -26.96 -17.91 -9.76
N PHE A 349 -26.77 -18.98 -10.55
CA PHE A 349 -25.55 -19.19 -11.31
C PHE A 349 -25.37 -18.15 -12.43
N LEU A 350 -26.43 -17.80 -13.15
CA LEU A 350 -26.38 -16.74 -14.16
C LEU A 350 -26.02 -15.39 -13.52
N ALA A 351 -26.60 -15.08 -12.36
CA ALA A 351 -26.25 -13.89 -11.59
C ALA A 351 -24.79 -13.92 -11.11
N LEU A 352 -24.27 -15.07 -10.68
CA LEU A 352 -22.86 -15.25 -10.32
C LEU A 352 -21.93 -15.05 -11.52
N TYR A 353 -22.29 -15.59 -12.68
CA TYR A 353 -21.54 -15.44 -13.91
C TYR A 353 -21.52 -13.97 -14.36
N PHE A 354 -22.68 -13.30 -14.41
CA PHE A 354 -22.79 -11.88 -14.74
C PHE A 354 -21.96 -10.98 -13.80
N THR A 355 -22.05 -11.24 -12.49
CA THR A 355 -21.28 -10.48 -11.51
C THR A 355 -19.79 -10.75 -11.63
N TYR A 356 -19.35 -11.98 -11.91
CA TYR A 356 -17.94 -12.29 -12.14
C TYR A 356 -17.38 -11.57 -13.37
N THR A 357 -18.07 -11.64 -14.51
CA THR A 357 -17.62 -11.01 -15.77
C THR A 357 -17.65 -9.49 -15.68
N SER A 358 -18.58 -8.92 -14.91
CA SER A 358 -18.62 -7.47 -14.63
C SER A 358 -17.51 -7.04 -13.64
N LEU A 359 -17.27 -7.82 -12.57
CA LEU A 359 -16.21 -7.55 -11.58
C LEU A 359 -14.81 -7.55 -12.18
N THR A 360 -14.59 -8.47 -13.12
CA THR A 360 -13.31 -8.65 -13.82
C THR A 360 -13.19 -7.77 -15.05
N THR A 361 -14.15 -6.87 -15.28
CA THR A 361 -14.21 -5.94 -16.42
C THR A 361 -14.10 -6.64 -17.78
N ILE A 362 -14.65 -7.86 -17.88
CA ILE A 362 -14.75 -8.60 -19.15
C ILE A 362 -15.99 -8.15 -19.92
N GLY A 363 -17.14 -8.11 -19.23
CA GLY A 363 -18.40 -7.56 -19.72
C GLY A 363 -18.85 -8.05 -21.10
N TYR A 364 -19.07 -9.36 -21.27
CA TYR A 364 -19.50 -9.93 -22.56
C TYR A 364 -20.80 -9.34 -23.14
N GLY A 365 -21.67 -8.78 -22.29
CA GLY A 365 -22.92 -8.17 -22.73
C GLY A 365 -24.06 -9.15 -23.04
N ASP A 366 -23.86 -10.43 -22.75
CA ASP A 366 -24.86 -11.49 -22.89
C ASP A 366 -25.97 -11.41 -21.83
N LEU A 367 -25.59 -11.00 -20.61
CA LEU A 367 -26.52 -10.69 -19.51
C LEU A 367 -26.34 -9.25 -19.05
N TYR A 368 -27.45 -8.56 -18.82
CA TYR A 368 -27.45 -7.21 -18.28
C TYR A 368 -28.75 -6.91 -17.52
N PRO A 369 -28.68 -6.11 -16.44
CA PRO A 369 -29.86 -5.74 -15.67
C PRO A 369 -30.78 -4.83 -16.49
N THR A 370 -32.07 -5.16 -16.54
CA THR A 370 -33.06 -4.30 -17.18
C THR A 370 -33.93 -3.56 -16.15
N ARG A 371 -34.11 -4.14 -14.96
CA ARG A 371 -34.94 -3.52 -13.92
C ARG A 371 -34.27 -2.29 -13.33
N SER A 372 -35.10 -1.34 -12.88
CA SER A 372 -34.66 -0.10 -12.24
C SER A 372 -33.73 -0.36 -11.06
N LEU A 373 -34.04 -1.33 -10.20
CA LEU A 373 -33.20 -1.69 -9.06
C LEU A 373 -31.87 -2.27 -9.52
N GLY A 374 -31.87 -3.19 -10.50
CA GLY A 374 -30.66 -3.84 -11.02
C GLY A 374 -29.67 -2.84 -11.61
N LYS A 375 -30.14 -1.89 -12.42
CA LYS A 375 -29.29 -0.83 -13.00
C LYS A 375 -28.68 0.09 -11.94
N VAL A 376 -29.48 0.53 -10.97
CA VAL A 376 -29.00 1.42 -9.90
C VAL A 376 -28.04 0.68 -8.97
N PHE A 377 -28.36 -0.55 -8.61
CA PHE A 377 -27.49 -1.40 -7.82
C PHE A 377 -26.17 -1.65 -8.54
N PHE A 378 -26.18 -1.87 -9.86
CA PHE A 378 -24.96 -2.01 -10.65
C PHE A 378 -24.04 -0.80 -10.52
N VAL A 379 -24.54 0.43 -10.71
CA VAL A 379 -23.73 1.66 -10.58
C VAL A 379 -23.19 1.83 -9.16
N PHE A 380 -23.99 1.51 -8.14
CA PHE A 380 -23.51 1.57 -6.76
C PHE A 380 -22.44 0.53 -6.45
N TRP A 381 -22.70 -0.71 -6.85
CA TRP A 381 -21.84 -1.84 -6.63
C TRP A 381 -20.51 -1.69 -7.37
N SER A 382 -20.53 -1.28 -8.63
CA SER A 382 -19.34 -1.11 -9.48
C SER A 382 -18.36 -0.07 -8.90
N LEU A 383 -18.86 1.02 -8.33
CA LEU A 383 -18.05 2.02 -7.63
C LEU A 383 -17.42 1.51 -6.33
N LEU A 384 -18.08 0.57 -5.63
CA LEU A 384 -17.51 -0.11 -4.44
C LEU A 384 -16.44 -1.13 -4.81
N VAL A 385 -16.55 -1.77 -5.98
CA VAL A 385 -15.58 -2.73 -6.48
C VAL A 385 -14.21 -2.06 -6.69
N LEU A 386 -14.19 -0.83 -7.20
CA LEU A 386 -12.96 -0.11 -7.53
C LEU A 386 -11.87 -0.16 -6.44
N PRO A 387 -12.09 0.30 -5.19
CA PRO A 387 -11.06 0.23 -4.16
C PRO A 387 -10.72 -1.19 -3.72
N ILE A 388 -11.66 -2.13 -3.76
CA ILE A 388 -11.44 -3.51 -3.31
C ILE A 388 -10.57 -4.24 -4.33
N LEU A 389 -10.96 -4.19 -5.61
CA LEU A 389 -10.23 -4.81 -6.71
C LEU A 389 -8.84 -4.21 -6.86
N THR A 390 -8.71 -2.89 -6.78
CA THR A 390 -7.41 -2.20 -6.86
C THR A 390 -6.42 -2.70 -5.81
N ASN A 391 -6.86 -2.84 -4.55
CA ASN A 391 -6.01 -3.33 -3.48
C ASN A 391 -5.75 -4.84 -3.58
N LEU A 392 -6.73 -5.61 -4.05
CA LEU A 392 -6.56 -7.04 -4.30
C LEU A 392 -5.50 -7.29 -5.38
N VAL A 393 -5.56 -6.56 -6.50
CA VAL A 393 -4.57 -6.65 -7.58
C VAL A 393 -3.17 -6.28 -7.08
N MET A 394 -3.03 -5.25 -6.23
CA MET A 394 -1.74 -4.91 -5.60
C MET A 394 -1.19 -6.08 -4.78
N ALA A 395 -2.02 -6.65 -3.91
CA ALA A 395 -1.61 -7.72 -3.00
C ALA A 395 -1.28 -9.02 -3.76
N MET A 396 -2.05 -9.35 -4.80
CA MET A 396 -1.76 -10.47 -5.69
C MET A 396 -0.48 -10.24 -6.49
N GLY A 397 -0.22 -9.01 -6.95
CA GLY A 397 0.99 -8.66 -7.69
C GLY A 397 2.26 -8.84 -6.87
N GLU A 398 2.26 -8.44 -5.59
CA GLU A 398 3.39 -8.66 -4.68
C GLU A 398 3.59 -10.15 -4.38
N PHE A 399 2.50 -10.91 -4.20
CA PHE A 399 2.58 -12.37 -4.03
C PHE A 399 3.18 -13.05 -5.28
N LEU A 400 2.71 -12.66 -6.47
CA LEU A 400 3.22 -13.16 -7.73
C LEU A 400 4.70 -12.83 -7.92
N HIS A 401 5.12 -11.61 -7.56
CA HIS A 401 6.53 -11.22 -7.60
C HIS A 401 7.39 -12.14 -6.72
N HIS A 402 6.96 -12.45 -5.50
CA HIS A 402 7.68 -13.39 -4.63
C HIS A 402 7.77 -14.80 -5.23
N VAL A 403 6.69 -15.30 -5.84
CA VAL A 403 6.69 -16.61 -6.51
C VAL A 403 7.64 -16.60 -7.71
N LEU A 404 7.62 -15.55 -8.53
CA LEU A 404 8.48 -15.44 -9.70
C LEU A 404 9.96 -15.39 -9.33
N VAL A 405 10.33 -14.62 -8.30
CA VAL A 405 11.72 -14.54 -7.81
C VAL A 405 12.16 -15.88 -7.20
N PHE A 406 11.27 -16.56 -6.48
CA PHE A 406 11.56 -17.90 -5.96
C PHE A 406 11.81 -18.91 -7.11
N CYS A 407 10.95 -18.91 -8.12
CA CYS A 407 11.10 -19.77 -9.29
C CYS A 407 12.38 -19.44 -10.07
N SER A 408 12.67 -18.16 -10.31
CA SER A 408 13.88 -17.75 -11.04
C SER A 408 15.16 -18.12 -10.30
N THR A 409 15.20 -17.94 -8.98
CA THR A 409 16.37 -18.32 -8.17
C THR A 409 16.52 -19.83 -8.05
N ALA A 410 15.43 -20.60 -7.94
CA ALA A 410 15.47 -22.05 -7.97
C ALA A 410 15.96 -22.60 -9.32
N LEU A 411 15.46 -22.05 -10.42
CA LEU A 411 15.92 -22.37 -11.77
C LEU A 411 17.40 -22.04 -11.95
N TRP A 412 17.83 -20.86 -11.51
CA TRP A 412 19.23 -20.45 -11.63
C TRP A 412 20.16 -21.35 -10.82
N LYS A 413 19.77 -21.73 -9.59
CA LYS A 413 20.50 -22.72 -8.79
C LYS A 413 20.62 -24.07 -9.50
N ASN A 414 19.52 -24.57 -10.07
CA ASN A 414 19.53 -25.83 -10.82
C ASN A 414 20.40 -25.75 -12.07
N ILE A 415 20.38 -24.64 -12.81
CA ILE A 415 21.23 -24.41 -13.99
C ILE A 415 22.71 -24.36 -13.58
N VAL A 416 23.07 -23.64 -12.51
CA VAL A 416 24.45 -23.58 -12.01
C VAL A 416 24.93 -24.94 -11.54
N VAL A 417 24.06 -25.72 -10.87
CA VAL A 417 24.38 -27.10 -10.47
C VAL A 417 24.61 -27.99 -11.70
N VAL A 418 23.73 -27.95 -12.70
CA VAL A 418 23.89 -28.71 -13.96
C VAL A 418 25.15 -28.29 -14.70
N ALA A 419 25.41 -26.99 -14.85
CA ALA A 419 26.64 -26.49 -15.45
C ALA A 419 27.88 -26.98 -14.67
N SER A 420 27.84 -26.96 -13.33
CA SER A 420 28.95 -27.48 -12.52
C SER A 420 29.16 -29.00 -12.69
N VAL A 421 28.10 -29.78 -12.96
CA VAL A 421 28.16 -31.22 -13.21
C VAL A 421 28.62 -31.53 -14.64
N VAL A 422 28.28 -30.69 -15.62
CA VAL A 422 28.68 -30.87 -17.04
C VAL A 422 30.12 -30.39 -17.28
N TYR A 423 30.56 -29.31 -16.64
CA TYR A 423 31.92 -28.77 -16.84
C TYR A 423 33.00 -29.46 -15.98
N LYS A 424 32.65 -30.04 -14.81
CA LYS A 424 33.62 -30.74 -13.94
C LYS A 424 34.30 -31.96 -14.61
N PRO A 425 33.63 -32.80 -15.41
CA PRO A 425 34.25 -33.92 -16.12
C PRO A 425 35.20 -33.48 -17.25
N CYS A 426 34.86 -32.41 -17.99
CA CYS A 426 35.71 -31.91 -19.09
C CYS A 426 37.07 -31.39 -18.61
N LEU A 427 37.10 -30.66 -17.48
CA LEU A 427 38.36 -30.18 -16.88
C LEU A 427 39.23 -31.33 -16.34
N ARG A 428 38.61 -32.40 -15.82
CA ARG A 428 39.34 -33.60 -15.37
C ARG A 428 39.96 -34.41 -16.52
N PHE A 429 39.36 -34.37 -17.70
CA PHE A 429 39.88 -35.06 -18.88
C PHE A 429 41.10 -34.33 -19.47
N SER A 430 41.04 -33.00 -19.58
CA SER A 430 42.16 -32.17 -20.04
C SER A 430 43.41 -32.30 -19.15
N HIS A 431 43.22 -32.37 -17.82
CA HIS A 431 44.34 -32.58 -16.89
C HIS A 431 44.97 -33.99 -16.97
N ARG A 432 44.24 -34.99 -17.50
CA ARG A 432 44.73 -36.38 -17.63
C ARG A 432 45.55 -36.59 -18.89
N GLU A 433 45.26 -35.88 -19.98
CA GLU A 433 46.13 -35.87 -21.18
C GLU A 433 47.44 -35.13 -20.90
N GLN A 434 47.41 -34.01 -20.19
CA GLN A 434 48.62 -33.21 -19.91
C GLN A 434 49.65 -33.95 -19.03
N ASN A 435 49.19 -34.84 -18.15
CA ASN A 435 50.07 -35.71 -17.35
C ASN A 435 50.65 -36.89 -18.13
N HIS A 436 50.06 -37.26 -19.28
CA HIS A 436 50.60 -38.32 -20.12
C HIS A 436 51.73 -37.82 -21.03
N ASP A 437 51.65 -36.58 -21.51
CA ASP A 437 52.71 -35.94 -22.30
C ASP A 437 53.92 -35.49 -21.48
N SER A 438 53.75 -35.26 -20.18
CA SER A 438 54.83 -34.81 -19.28
C SER A 438 55.84 -35.93 -18.90
N ARG A 439 55.63 -37.17 -19.33
CA ARG A 439 56.52 -38.31 -19.03
C ARG A 439 57.60 -38.59 -20.08
N GLN A 440 57.65 -37.80 -21.15
CA GLN A 440 58.71 -37.88 -22.14
C GLN A 440 59.22 -36.47 -22.41
N LEU A 441 60.36 -36.09 -21.82
CA LEU A 441 61.37 -35.18 -22.39
C LEU A 441 62.53 -35.01 -21.37
N PRO A 442 63.80 -35.06 -21.82
CA PRO A 442 64.96 -35.05 -20.93
C PRO A 442 65.36 -33.63 -20.50
N VAL A 443 65.97 -33.56 -19.31
CA VAL A 443 66.48 -32.34 -18.66
C VAL A 443 67.65 -31.75 -19.45
N GLN A 444 67.59 -30.47 -19.78
CA GLN A 444 68.77 -29.69 -20.14
C GLN A 444 68.69 -28.25 -19.61
N ASN A 445 69.64 -27.93 -18.73
CA ASN A 445 69.87 -26.61 -18.14
C ASN A 445 70.46 -25.65 -19.18
N SER A 446 70.09 -24.35 -19.11
CA SER A 446 71.03 -23.21 -18.90
C SER A 446 70.49 -21.87 -19.43
N HIS A 447 70.56 -20.86 -18.57
CA HIS A 447 70.88 -19.43 -18.79
C HIS A 447 70.31 -18.65 -19.99
N SER A 448 69.59 -17.55 -19.68
CA SER A 448 69.93 -16.13 -19.98
C SER A 448 68.67 -15.28 -20.19
N ILE A 449 68.57 -14.14 -19.49
CA ILE A 449 67.58 -13.08 -19.75
C ILE A 449 68.35 -11.77 -19.92
N PRO A 450 68.17 -11.06 -21.04
CA PRO A 450 68.30 -9.62 -21.10
C PRO A 450 66.94 -8.92 -21.35
N SER A 451 66.94 -7.65 -20.98
CA SER A 451 65.89 -6.66 -20.72
C SER A 451 65.11 -6.02 -21.91
N LEU A 452 63.82 -5.70 -21.62
CA LEU A 452 62.96 -4.54 -22.04
C LEU A 452 62.52 -4.38 -23.54
N PRO A 453 61.45 -3.61 -23.91
CA PRO A 453 60.55 -2.73 -23.13
C PRO A 453 59.01 -2.83 -23.46
N ASP A 454 58.26 -1.94 -22.80
CA ASP A 454 56.81 -1.71 -22.76
C ASP A 454 56.01 -1.71 -24.08
N HIS A 455 54.84 -2.36 -24.06
CA HIS A 455 53.62 -1.86 -24.71
C HIS A 455 52.35 -2.48 -24.09
N ASP A 456 51.28 -1.72 -24.24
CA ASP A 456 50.03 -1.72 -23.49
C ASP A 456 49.17 -2.99 -23.53
N MET A 457 48.29 -3.04 -22.51
CA MET A 457 46.88 -3.42 -22.61
C MET A 457 46.47 -4.80 -22.07
N GLU A 458 45.69 -4.73 -20.98
CA GLU A 458 44.56 -5.59 -20.63
C GLU A 458 44.63 -7.05 -21.09
N SER A 459 44.99 -7.95 -20.18
CA SER A 459 44.25 -9.21 -19.98
C SER A 459 44.86 -10.06 -18.88
N ALA A 460 43.97 -10.77 -18.17
CA ALA A 460 44.24 -12.00 -17.42
C ALA A 460 45.05 -11.89 -16.12
N GLY A 461 44.30 -11.93 -15.00
CA GLY A 461 44.86 -12.20 -13.67
C GLY A 461 43.83 -12.75 -12.69
N ARG A 462 42.87 -13.58 -13.12
CA ARG A 462 42.11 -14.44 -12.20
C ARG A 462 43.07 -15.49 -11.66
N LEU A 463 43.71 -15.21 -10.52
CA LEU A 463 44.37 -16.23 -9.72
C LEU A 463 43.30 -17.05 -8.98
N THR A 464 42.78 -18.06 -9.66
CA THR A 464 42.18 -19.21 -8.98
C THR A 464 43.32 -19.97 -8.31
N LEU A 465 43.59 -19.70 -7.03
CA LEU A 465 44.42 -20.56 -6.22
C LEU A 465 43.57 -21.72 -5.70
N SER A 466 43.87 -22.88 -6.28
CA SER A 466 43.44 -24.19 -5.83
C SER A 466 43.71 -24.38 -4.34
N ALA A 467 42.67 -24.73 -3.59
CA ALA A 467 42.82 -25.37 -2.29
C ALA A 467 43.46 -26.76 -2.50
N SER A 468 44.78 -26.81 -2.47
CA SER A 468 45.51 -28.04 -2.19
C SER A 468 45.43 -28.29 -0.69
N GLN A 469 45.03 -29.51 -0.35
CA GLN A 469 45.02 -30.03 1.01
C GLN A 469 46.41 -29.85 1.64
N SER A 470 46.48 -29.05 2.70
CA SER A 470 47.47 -29.25 3.75
C SER A 470 46.76 -29.13 5.10
N THR A 471 47.14 -30.06 5.94
CA THR A 471 46.62 -30.41 7.24
C THR A 471 46.81 -29.32 8.28
N GLN A 472 45.77 -29.12 9.09
CA GLN A 472 45.86 -28.88 10.55
C GLN A 472 46.46 -27.55 11.02
N GLY A 473 45.54 -26.62 11.38
CA GLY A 473 45.73 -25.64 12.46
C GLY A 473 46.64 -24.45 12.17
N ASP A 474 46.19 -23.51 11.34
CA ASP A 474 46.63 -22.11 11.40
C ASP A 474 45.49 -21.21 10.91
N GLY A 475 45.23 -20.11 11.62
CA GLY A 475 44.21 -19.12 11.28
C GLY A 475 44.50 -18.45 9.93
N VAL A 476 43.46 -17.88 9.29
CA VAL A 476 43.61 -17.12 8.05
C VAL A 476 44.61 -15.97 8.29
N PRO A 477 45.68 -15.85 7.48
CA PRO A 477 46.67 -14.79 7.69
C PRO A 477 46.02 -13.41 7.61
N GLN A 478 46.30 -12.56 8.59
CA GLN A 478 45.66 -11.25 8.79
C GLN A 478 45.85 -10.31 7.57
N SER A 479 46.94 -10.48 6.83
CA SER A 479 47.20 -9.80 5.55
C SER A 479 46.22 -10.20 4.44
N LEU A 480 45.81 -11.47 4.40
CA LEU A 480 44.86 -12.01 3.44
C LEU A 480 43.43 -11.55 3.77
N LEU A 481 43.11 -11.42 5.06
CA LEU A 481 41.85 -10.81 5.52
C LEU A 481 41.76 -9.32 5.12
N ARG A 482 42.85 -8.56 5.27
CA ARG A 482 42.93 -7.14 4.84
C ARG A 482 42.74 -6.98 3.34
N LEU A 483 43.36 -7.84 2.52
CA LEU A 483 43.17 -7.85 1.07
C LEU A 483 41.71 -8.11 0.67
N LEU A 484 41.06 -9.07 1.33
CA LEU A 484 39.63 -9.37 1.11
C LEU A 484 38.72 -8.20 1.50
N ILE A 485 39.02 -7.49 2.60
CA ILE A 485 38.26 -6.30 3.00
C ILE A 485 38.38 -5.19 1.94
N VAL A 486 39.59 -4.94 1.43
CA VAL A 486 39.84 -3.90 0.41
C VAL A 486 39.16 -4.25 -0.92
N GLU A 487 39.18 -5.53 -1.32
CA GLU A 487 38.51 -6.01 -2.53
C GLU A 487 36.99 -5.82 -2.45
N GLU A 488 36.38 -6.18 -1.32
CA GLU A 488 34.93 -5.99 -1.09
C GLU A 488 34.56 -4.50 -1.00
N MET A 489 35.43 -3.65 -0.45
CA MET A 489 35.23 -2.19 -0.46
C MET A 489 35.28 -1.61 -1.87
N ALA A 490 36.23 -2.03 -2.72
CA ALA A 490 36.32 -1.60 -4.11
C ALA A 490 35.08 -2.03 -4.91
N TRP A 491 34.60 -3.25 -4.65
CA TRP A 491 33.38 -3.77 -5.26
C TRP A 491 32.12 -2.99 -4.83
N LEU A 492 31.92 -2.72 -3.54
CA LEU A 492 30.81 -1.89 -3.04
C LEU A 492 30.86 -0.46 -3.60
N ALA A 493 32.04 0.13 -3.72
CA ALA A 493 32.22 1.45 -4.33
C ALA A 493 31.84 1.46 -5.83
N SER A 494 32.15 0.38 -6.56
CA SER A 494 31.71 0.21 -7.95
C SER A 494 30.18 0.12 -8.08
N MET A 495 29.52 -0.49 -7.08
CA MET A 495 28.05 -0.62 -7.04
C MET A 495 27.33 0.71 -6.77
N LEU A 496 27.97 1.63 -6.04
CA LEU A 496 27.49 3.02 -5.90
C LEU A 496 27.62 3.82 -7.20
N ARG A 497 28.60 3.47 -8.04
CA ARG A 497 28.90 4.15 -9.30
C ARG A 497 27.99 3.70 -10.44
N ASP A 498 27.50 2.46 -10.44
CA ASP A 498 26.59 1.92 -11.44
C ASP A 498 25.17 1.66 -10.89
N SER A 499 24.22 2.53 -11.23
CA SER A 499 22.83 2.45 -10.79
C SER A 499 22.06 1.26 -11.40
N ARG A 500 22.63 0.55 -12.38
CA ARG A 500 21.97 -0.57 -13.10
C ARG A 500 22.28 -1.97 -12.55
N CYS A 501 23.20 -2.10 -11.60
CA CYS A 501 23.56 -3.42 -11.05
C CYS A 501 22.43 -3.99 -10.16
N THR A 502 21.81 -5.11 -10.51
CA THR A 502 20.65 -5.71 -9.81
C THR A 502 21.01 -6.92 -8.95
N GLU A 503 22.25 -7.03 -8.48
CA GLU A 503 22.68 -8.15 -7.64
C GLU A 503 22.10 -8.07 -6.21
N ASP A 504 21.87 -9.24 -5.62
CA ASP A 504 21.12 -9.43 -4.37
C ASP A 504 21.98 -9.06 -3.14
N LEU A 505 21.73 -7.88 -2.55
CA LEU A 505 22.43 -7.35 -1.37
C LEU A 505 22.46 -8.33 -0.18
N GLY A 506 21.53 -9.30 -0.13
CA GLY A 506 21.45 -10.29 0.94
C GLY A 506 22.65 -11.22 1.01
N VAL A 507 23.25 -11.57 -0.14
CA VAL A 507 24.42 -12.46 -0.21
C VAL A 507 25.70 -11.70 0.15
N THR A 508 25.81 -10.44 -0.26
CA THR A 508 26.94 -9.59 0.14
C THR A 508 26.88 -9.27 1.63
N ARG A 509 25.69 -9.04 2.19
CA ARG A 509 25.49 -8.79 3.62
C ARG A 509 26.04 -9.93 4.48
N SER A 510 25.83 -11.19 4.10
CA SER A 510 26.34 -12.32 4.89
C SER A 510 27.87 -12.46 4.81
N ARG A 511 28.47 -12.16 3.65
CA ARG A 511 29.94 -12.15 3.48
C ARG A 511 30.60 -11.04 4.29
N ILE A 512 30.08 -9.82 4.22
CA ILE A 512 30.62 -8.67 4.96
C ILE A 512 30.49 -8.88 6.47
N VAL A 513 29.36 -9.45 6.93
CA VAL A 513 29.19 -9.82 8.34
C VAL A 513 30.21 -10.87 8.76
N SER A 514 30.52 -11.88 7.93
CA SER A 514 31.57 -12.85 8.27
C SER A 514 32.98 -12.23 8.33
N LEU A 515 33.28 -11.27 7.44
CA LEU A 515 34.56 -10.53 7.46
C LEU A 515 34.68 -9.61 8.67
N LEU A 516 33.57 -9.09 9.20
CA LEU A 516 33.56 -8.29 10.43
C LEU A 516 33.86 -9.14 11.69
N HIS A 517 33.54 -10.44 11.70
CA HIS A 517 33.63 -11.28 12.91
C HIS A 517 34.88 -12.19 12.96
N SER A 518 35.70 -12.25 11.91
CA SER A 518 36.84 -13.17 11.82
C SER A 518 38.07 -12.81 12.69
N GLY A 519 37.90 -11.98 13.74
CA GLY A 519 38.98 -11.55 14.64
C GLY A 519 38.60 -11.48 16.12
N GLU A 520 37.36 -11.81 16.51
CA GLU A 520 36.93 -11.82 17.92
C GLU A 520 37.10 -13.22 18.54
N GLN A 521 38.35 -13.65 18.71
CA GLN A 521 38.72 -14.59 19.76
C GLN A 521 39.98 -14.01 20.43
N ASP A 522 39.84 -13.67 21.72
CA ASP A 522 40.85 -13.17 22.66
C ASP A 522 41.31 -11.71 22.57
N VAL A 523 40.56 -10.78 23.18
CA VAL A 523 41.15 -9.58 23.83
C VAL A 523 40.36 -9.24 25.11
N GLY A 524 41.03 -9.20 26.26
CA GLY A 524 40.48 -8.80 27.56
C GLY A 524 40.19 -7.29 27.68
N PRO A 525 39.70 -6.80 28.84
CA PRO A 525 39.12 -5.47 28.97
C PRO A 525 40.20 -4.37 28.91
N LEU A 526 39.96 -3.32 28.12
CA LEU A 526 40.81 -2.12 28.01
C LEU A 526 40.15 -0.91 28.72
N ASP A 527 40.97 -0.18 29.48
CA ASP A 527 40.63 0.92 30.38
C ASP A 527 40.01 2.18 29.71
N PRO A 528 39.10 2.90 30.40
CA PRO A 528 38.40 4.07 29.85
C PRO A 528 39.08 5.39 30.24
N ALA A 529 40.17 5.77 29.57
CA ALA A 529 40.86 7.05 29.85
C ALA A 529 40.61 8.16 28.79
N TRP A 530 39.96 7.86 27.67
CA TRP A 530 39.91 8.79 26.52
C TRP A 530 38.56 9.48 26.28
N LEU A 531 37.52 9.19 27.08
CA LEU A 531 36.15 9.70 26.83
C LEU A 531 35.77 10.99 27.57
N MET A 532 36.66 11.57 28.39
CA MET A 532 36.34 12.77 29.19
C MET A 532 36.66 14.09 28.49
N THR A 533 36.21 14.33 27.25
CA THR A 533 36.23 15.68 26.66
C THR A 533 35.13 15.90 25.59
N SER A 534 33.85 15.96 25.96
CA SER A 534 32.89 16.82 25.22
C SER A 534 31.56 17.08 25.95
N SER A 535 31.07 18.31 25.75
CA SER A 535 30.05 19.11 26.44
C SER A 535 28.58 18.67 26.20
N PRO A 536 27.57 19.11 27.02
CA PRO A 536 26.23 18.50 27.14
C PRO A 536 25.22 18.87 26.03
N ALA A 537 25.68 19.11 24.80
CA ALA A 537 24.83 19.37 23.63
C ALA A 537 24.26 18.08 22.96
N SER A 538 24.65 16.90 23.43
CA SER A 538 24.40 15.59 22.80
C SER A 538 22.94 15.09 22.86
N HIS A 539 22.15 15.54 23.84
CA HIS A 539 20.78 15.07 24.03
C HIS A 539 19.83 15.46 22.88
N HIS A 540 20.01 16.64 22.28
CA HIS A 540 19.13 17.11 21.20
C HIS A 540 19.55 16.55 19.83
N HIS A 541 20.83 16.21 19.65
CA HIS A 541 21.36 15.62 18.42
C HIS A 541 20.98 14.13 18.27
N HIS A 542 20.97 13.35 19.34
CA HIS A 542 20.62 11.93 19.29
C HIS A 542 19.15 11.71 18.88
N GLU A 543 18.24 12.52 19.42
CA GLU A 543 16.81 12.47 19.06
C GLU A 543 16.55 12.96 17.62
N GLN A 544 17.32 13.95 17.15
CA GLN A 544 17.27 14.42 15.76
C GLN A 544 17.84 13.40 14.77
N MET A 545 18.92 12.69 15.13
CA MET A 545 19.55 11.68 14.28
C MET A 545 18.63 10.47 14.08
N ILE A 546 18.01 9.95 15.16
CA ILE A 546 17.02 8.87 15.09
C ILE A 546 15.78 9.31 14.30
N ARG A 547 15.33 10.57 14.46
CA ARG A 547 14.24 11.13 13.65
C ARG A 547 14.62 11.27 12.16
N SER A 548 15.86 11.66 11.85
CA SER A 548 16.36 11.73 10.47
C SER A 548 16.48 10.35 9.82
N PHE A 549 16.77 9.32 10.63
CA PHE A 549 16.81 7.91 10.24
C PHE A 549 15.42 7.35 9.91
N LEU A 550 14.37 7.88 10.56
CA LEU A 550 12.97 7.47 10.37
C LEU A 550 12.25 8.20 9.21
N ASP A 551 12.79 9.31 8.69
CA ASP A 551 12.03 10.21 7.80
C ASP A 551 12.46 10.17 6.31
N ARG A 552 13.35 9.28 5.87
CA ARG A 552 13.75 9.22 4.44
C ARG A 552 12.96 8.21 3.63
N GLN A 553 12.16 8.74 2.70
CA GLN A 553 11.50 8.03 1.62
C GLN A 553 12.47 7.78 0.46
N HIS A 554 12.49 6.54 -0.06
CA HIS A 554 12.57 6.11 -1.47
C HIS A 554 13.40 4.83 -1.57
N TYR A 555 12.78 3.78 -2.12
CA TYR A 555 13.33 2.41 -2.23
C TYR A 555 14.68 2.32 -2.96
N VAL A 556 15.04 3.31 -3.79
CA VAL A 556 16.32 3.38 -4.51
C VAL A 556 17.43 3.98 -3.64
N GLU A 557 17.10 4.87 -2.70
CA GLU A 557 18.06 5.40 -1.74
C GLU A 557 18.44 4.36 -0.68
N ASP A 558 17.54 3.43 -0.32
CA ASP A 558 17.82 2.37 0.68
C ASP A 558 19.00 1.48 0.22
N ARG A 559 19.13 1.19 -1.08
CA ARG A 559 20.26 0.40 -1.62
C ARG A 559 21.59 1.13 -1.48
N ASN A 560 21.67 2.35 -1.99
CA ASN A 560 22.90 3.14 -1.95
C ASN A 560 23.26 3.49 -0.50
N THR A 561 22.27 3.70 0.35
CA THR A 561 22.47 3.92 1.79
C THR A 561 23.00 2.65 2.45
N GLU A 562 22.41 1.49 2.21
CA GLU A 562 22.93 0.21 2.75
C GLU A 562 24.36 -0.07 2.26
N VAL A 563 24.68 0.21 1.00
CA VAL A 563 26.04 0.07 0.46
C VAL A 563 27.02 1.05 1.11
N VAL A 564 26.62 2.31 1.31
CA VAL A 564 27.44 3.32 2.04
C VAL A 564 27.65 2.91 3.49
N TRP A 565 26.64 2.36 4.16
CA TRP A 565 26.77 1.83 5.52
C TRP A 565 27.74 0.65 5.57
N MET A 566 27.60 -0.33 4.67
CA MET A 566 28.52 -1.46 4.57
C MET A 566 29.96 -1.00 4.31
N LEU A 567 30.14 -0.02 3.43
CA LEU A 567 31.44 0.60 3.16
C LEU A 567 32.02 1.26 4.42
N THR A 568 31.20 2.01 5.14
CA THR A 568 31.61 2.72 6.37
C THR A 568 32.02 1.73 7.47
N PHE A 569 31.29 0.61 7.62
CA PHE A 569 31.65 -0.45 8.57
C PHE A 569 32.98 -1.13 8.22
N LEU A 570 33.22 -1.43 6.94
CA LEU A 570 34.48 -2.02 6.48
C LEU A 570 35.65 -1.03 6.62
N ILE A 571 35.45 0.27 6.33
CA ILE A 571 36.45 1.32 6.54
C ILE A 571 36.83 1.41 8.02
N ASN A 572 35.84 1.45 8.92
CA ASN A 572 36.10 1.57 10.35
C ASN A 572 36.79 0.33 10.91
N LYS A 573 36.44 -0.87 10.42
CA LYS A 573 37.15 -2.10 10.81
C LYS A 573 38.60 -2.10 10.29
N LEU A 574 38.81 -1.77 9.02
CA LEU A 574 40.17 -1.68 8.46
C LEU A 574 41.01 -0.65 9.21
N ARG A 575 40.41 0.48 9.58
CA ARG A 575 41.06 1.51 10.40
C ARG A 575 41.45 0.98 11.79
N ALA A 576 40.52 0.32 12.48
CA ALA A 576 40.80 -0.27 13.78
C ALA A 576 41.91 -1.33 13.71
N ASP A 577 41.86 -2.20 12.69
CA ASP A 577 42.88 -3.24 12.45
C ASP A 577 44.27 -2.65 12.10
N LEU A 578 44.32 -1.45 11.50
CA LEU A 578 45.55 -0.72 11.20
C LEU A 578 46.07 0.09 12.40
N GLU A 579 45.19 0.59 13.26
CA GLU A 579 45.56 1.30 14.49
C GLU A 579 46.08 0.33 15.57
N THR A 580 45.64 -0.93 15.58
CA THR A 580 46.18 -1.98 16.46
C THR A 580 47.56 -2.49 16.04
N ASP A 581 47.89 -2.44 14.74
CA ASP A 581 49.21 -2.76 14.21
C ASP A 581 50.01 -1.45 14.09
N GLY A 582 50.56 -0.95 15.19
CA GLY A 582 51.43 0.23 15.20
C GLY A 582 52.81 -0.01 14.54
N ARG A 583 52.86 -0.46 13.29
CA ARG A 583 54.06 -0.57 12.45
C ARG A 583 53.82 -0.16 11.01
#